data_AF-A0A7C4X3Z1-F1
#
_entry.id   AF-A0A7C4X3Z1-F1
#
_cell.length_a   1.000
_cell.length_b   1.000
_cell.length_c   1.000
_cell.angle_alpha   90.00
_cell.angle_beta   90.00
_cell.angle_gamma   90.00
#
_symmetry.space_group_name_H-M   'P 1'
#
loop_
_entity.id
_entity.type
_entity.pdbx_description
1 polymer ?
#
loop_
_entity_poly.entity_id
_entity_poly.type
_entity_poly.pdbx_seq_one_letter_code
_entity_poly.pdbx_strand_id
1 'polypeptide(L)'
;MNQIRARVHLPAKNSSGEQLWKDIIKEKQMELALESVRYWDLIRWNMAADEIPNFRVDRKGLWPFPLNQLQVDPNLKQNPGY
;
A
#
# COMPACT_ATOMS: atom_id res chain seq x y z
N MET A 1 -12.72 12.42 5.00
CA MET A 1 -12.94 11.43 6.07
C MET A 1 -14.36 11.52 6.62
N ASN A 2 -14.77 12.59 7.32
CA ASN A 2 -16.14 12.70 7.87
C ASN A 2 -17.27 12.67 6.82
N GLN A 3 -17.04 13.12 5.58
CA GLN A 3 -18.03 12.97 4.49
C GLN A 3 -18.31 11.50 4.12
N ILE A 4 -17.27 10.67 4.08
CA ILE A 4 -17.39 9.22 3.78
C ILE A 4 -18.14 8.53 4.92
N ARG A 5 -17.77 8.85 6.17
CA ARG A 5 -18.44 8.34 7.37
C ARG A 5 -19.92 8.71 7.41
N ALA A 6 -20.26 9.96 7.09
CA ALA A 6 -21.64 10.43 7.06
C ALA A 6 -22.49 9.69 6.01
N ARG A 7 -21.92 9.36 4.85
CA ARG A 7 -22.61 8.57 3.79
C ARG A 7 -23.06 7.20 4.29
N VAL A 8 -22.31 6.60 5.21
CA VAL A 8 -22.59 5.28 5.81
C VAL A 8 -23.14 5.39 7.24
N HIS A 9 -23.65 6.56 7.64
CA HIS A 9 -24.25 6.83 8.95
C HIS A 9 -23.33 6.58 10.16
N LEU A 10 -22.02 6.70 9.98
CA LEU A 10 -21.05 6.63 11.07
C LEU A 10 -20.86 8.00 11.74
N PRO A 11 -20.62 8.05 13.06
CA PRO A 11 -20.40 9.30 13.77
C PRO A 11 -19.12 9.99 13.27
N ALA A 12 -19.16 11.32 13.22
CA ALA A 12 -18.00 12.13 12.87
C ALA A 12 -16.86 11.91 13.87
N LYS A 13 -15.63 11.93 13.38
CA LYS A 13 -14.42 11.83 14.20
C LYS A 13 -13.71 13.17 14.24
N ASN A 14 -13.20 13.55 15.41
CA ASN A 14 -12.43 14.76 15.61
C ASN A 14 -11.07 14.41 16.23
N SER A 15 -10.20 13.83 15.41
CA SER A 15 -8.83 13.44 15.77
C SER A 15 -7.81 14.44 15.21
N SER A 16 -6.65 14.55 15.84
CA SER A 16 -5.54 15.40 15.39
C SER A 16 -4.21 14.64 15.34
N GLY A 17 -3.21 15.21 14.67
CA GLY A 17 -1.85 14.67 14.60
C GLY A 17 -1.76 13.23 14.06
N GLU A 18 -0.96 12.40 14.73
CA GLU A 18 -0.74 10.99 14.36
C GLU A 18 -2.03 10.16 14.46
N GLN A 19 -2.93 10.48 15.40
CA GLN A 19 -4.20 9.76 15.53
C GLN A 19 -5.10 10.00 14.32
N LEU A 20 -5.13 11.24 13.80
CA LEU A 20 -5.85 11.55 12.56
C LEU A 20 -5.31 10.72 11.39
N TRP A 21 -3.99 10.56 11.30
CA TRP A 21 -3.36 9.77 10.25
C TRP A 21 -3.80 8.29 10.30
N LYS A 22 -3.72 7.66 11.49
CA LYS A 22 -4.18 6.28 11.70
C LYS A 22 -5.66 6.11 11.35
N ASP A 23 -6.48 7.09 11.72
CA ASP A 23 -7.90 7.10 11.43
C ASP A 23 -8.19 7.20 9.93
N ILE A 24 -7.43 8.01 9.19
CA ILE A 24 -7.54 8.11 7.73
C ILE A 24 -7.14 6.80 7.06
N ILE A 25 -6.03 6.17 7.48
CA ILE A 25 -5.59 4.86 6.95
C ILE A 25 -6.69 3.82 7.17
N LYS A 26 -7.27 3.76 8.37
CA LYS A 26 -8.31 2.80 8.70
C LYS A 26 -9.58 3.03 7.88
N GLU A 27 -10.01 4.28 7.74
CA GLU A 27 -11.17 4.63 6.92
C GLU A 27 -10.95 4.22 5.46
N LYS A 28 -9.77 4.51 4.89
CA LYS A 28 -9.44 4.10 3.51
C LYS A 28 -9.46 2.58 3.32
N GLN A 29 -8.93 1.83 4.30
CA GLN A 29 -8.95 0.37 4.26
C GLN A 29 -10.36 -0.20 4.26
N MET A 30 -11.28 0.39 5.03
CA MET A 30 -12.67 -0.07 5.11
C MET A 30 -13.46 0.32 3.86
N GLU A 31 -13.25 1.54 3.35
CA GLU A 31 -13.95 2.06 2.19
C GLU A 31 -13.60 1.30 0.91
N LEU A 32 -12.31 1.03 0.67
CA LEU A 32 -11.80 0.46 -0.58
C LEU A 32 -11.37 -1.00 -0.41
N ALA A 33 -12.06 -1.72 0.50
CA ALA A 33 -11.79 -3.12 0.72
C ALA A 33 -12.05 -3.93 -0.57
N LEU A 34 -11.13 -4.83 -0.90
CA LEU A 34 -11.19 -5.68 -2.11
C LEU A 34 -11.10 -4.94 -3.46
N GLU A 35 -10.75 -3.65 -3.47
CA GLU A 35 -10.56 -2.87 -4.70
C GLU A 35 -9.08 -2.83 -5.18
N SER A 36 -8.26 -3.80 -4.76
CA SER A 36 -6.84 -3.91 -5.17
C SER A 36 -5.93 -2.73 -4.81
N VAL A 37 -6.31 -1.88 -3.85
CA VAL A 37 -5.50 -0.71 -3.44
C VAL A 37 -4.63 -0.94 -2.20
N ARG A 38 -4.98 -1.91 -1.34
CA ARG A 38 -4.33 -2.11 -0.02
C ARG A 38 -2.83 -2.38 -0.13
N TYR A 39 -2.41 -3.17 -1.12
CA TYR A 39 -1.00 -3.50 -1.32
C TYR A 39 -0.16 -2.25 -1.59
N TRP A 40 -0.61 -1.43 -2.55
CA TRP A 40 0.08 -0.19 -2.93
C TRP A 40 0.10 0.85 -1.80
N ASP A 41 -0.99 0.91 -1.03
CA ASP A 41 -1.09 1.73 0.17
C ASP A 41 -0.05 1.35 1.23
N LEU A 42 0.11 0.06 1.52
CA LEU A 42 1.11 -0.41 2.49
C LEU A 42 2.54 -0.15 2.03
N ILE A 43 2.83 -0.30 0.73
CA ILE A 43 4.16 -0.02 0.17
C ILE A 43 4.50 1.47 0.29
N ARG A 44 3.62 2.36 -0.18
CA ARG A 44 3.90 3.80 -0.18
C ARG A 44 4.01 4.39 1.22
N TRP A 45 3.38 3.75 2.21
CA TRP A 45 3.46 4.13 3.61
C TRP A 45 4.59 3.46 4.38
N ASN A 46 5.39 2.60 3.73
CA ASN A 46 6.42 1.78 4.37
C ASN A 46 5.87 0.89 5.51
N MET A 47 4.60 0.50 5.45
CA MET A 47 3.93 -0.35 6.45
C MET A 47 3.82 -1.81 6.00
N ALA A 48 4.27 -2.13 4.78
CA ALA A 48 4.13 -3.47 4.22
C ALA A 48 4.85 -4.55 5.04
N ALA A 49 6.00 -4.23 5.64
CA ALA A 49 6.77 -5.17 6.45
C ALA A 49 6.04 -5.59 7.74
N ASP A 50 5.25 -4.67 8.32
CA ASP A 50 4.52 -4.91 9.57
C ASP A 50 3.22 -5.69 9.34
N GLU A 51 2.59 -5.50 8.17
CA GLU A 51 1.24 -5.97 7.88
C GLU A 51 1.19 -7.22 6.99
N ILE A 52 2.20 -7.46 6.15
CA ILE A 52 2.22 -8.58 5.20
C ILE A 52 3.19 -9.67 5.71
N PRO A 53 2.70 -10.89 6.02
CA PRO A 53 3.57 -11.99 6.40
C PRO A 53 4.59 -12.32 5.32
N ASN A 54 5.84 -12.58 5.71
CA ASN A 54 6.96 -12.90 4.81
C ASN A 54 7.25 -11.80 3.75
N PHE A 55 6.93 -10.53 4.05
CA PHE A 55 7.25 -9.44 3.15
C PHE A 55 8.75 -9.27 2.97
N ARG A 56 9.18 -9.31 1.72
CA ARG A 56 10.59 -9.14 1.32
C ARG A 56 10.92 -7.66 1.13
N VAL A 57 11.43 -7.04 2.18
CA VAL A 57 11.81 -5.61 2.22
C VAL A 57 12.89 -5.30 1.17
N ASP A 58 13.78 -6.25 0.88
CA ASP A 58 14.85 -6.10 -0.11
C ASP A 58 14.32 -5.84 -1.53
N ARG A 59 13.09 -6.27 -1.82
CA ARG A 59 12.40 -6.06 -3.11
C ARG A 59 11.65 -4.74 -3.20
N LYS A 60 11.53 -3.98 -2.09
CA LYS A 60 10.83 -2.67 -2.03
C LYS A 60 9.39 -2.68 -2.58
N GLY A 61 8.72 -3.83 -2.59
CA GLY A 61 7.39 -3.99 -3.21
C GLY A 61 7.40 -3.93 -4.75
N LEU A 62 8.57 -3.99 -5.38
CA LEU A 62 8.72 -4.05 -6.83
C LEU A 62 8.56 -5.49 -7.32
N TRP A 63 8.15 -5.62 -8.57
CA TRP A 63 7.99 -6.90 -9.25
C TRP A 63 9.22 -7.17 -10.14
N PRO A 64 9.54 -8.43 -10.44
CA PRO A 64 10.65 -8.73 -11.32
C PRO A 64 10.34 -8.30 -12.75
N PHE A 65 11.34 -7.78 -13.46
CA PHE A 65 11.25 -7.69 -14.91
C PHE A 65 11.18 -9.11 -15.52
N PRO A 66 10.30 -9.32 -16.51
CA PRO A 66 10.24 -10.58 -17.25
C PRO A 66 11.57 -10.97 -17.88
N LEU A 67 11.92 -12.27 -17.83
CA LEU A 67 13.21 -12.78 -18.32
C LEU A 67 13.45 -12.48 -19.80
N ASN A 68 12.40 -12.56 -20.63
CA ASN A 68 12.50 -12.24 -22.06
C ASN A 68 12.94 -10.79 -22.30
N GLN A 69 12.58 -9.85 -21.43
CA GLN A 69 13.03 -8.45 -21.55
C GLN A 69 14.52 -8.31 -21.20
N LEU A 70 14.98 -9.01 -20.17
CA LEU A 70 16.40 -9.02 -19.77
C LEU A 70 17.31 -9.65 -20.84
N GLN A 71 16.79 -10.60 -21.62
CA GLN A 71 17.52 -11.21 -22.73
C GLN A 71 17.58 -10.31 -23.96
N VAL A 72 16.59 -9.45 -24.16
CA VAL A 72 16.50 -8.54 -25.31
C VAL A 72 17.32 -7.27 -25.10
N ASP A 73 17.31 -6.71 -23.88
CA ASP A 73 18.08 -5.50 -23.55
C ASP A 73 19.21 -5.81 -22.55
N PRO A 74 20.47 -5.91 -23.02
CA PRO A 74 21.62 -6.15 -22.15
C PRO A 74 21.88 -5.05 -21.10
N ASN A 75 21.32 -3.85 -21.29
CA ASN A 75 21.45 -2.75 -20.32
C ASN A 75 20.36 -2.78 -19.25
N LEU A 76 19.29 -3.56 -19.44
CA LEU A 76 18.22 -3.70 -18.46
C LEU A 76 18.69 -4.59 -17.31
N LYS A 77 18.90 -3.96 -16.15
CA LYS A 77 19.25 -4.66 -14.91
C LYS A 77 17.98 -4.97 -14.13
N GLN A 78 17.95 -6.16 -13.52
CA GLN A 78 16.85 -6.59 -12.67
C GLN A 78 16.68 -5.66 -11.45
N ASN A 79 15.44 -5.54 -10.97
CA ASN A 79 15.14 -4.88 -9.71
C ASN A 79 15.86 -5.57 -8.54
N PRO A 80 16.36 -4.82 -7.53
CA PRO A 80 17.01 -5.41 -6.36
C PRO A 80 16.13 -6.50 -5.70
N GLY A 81 16.74 -7.63 -5.34
CA GLY A 81 16.06 -8.74 -4.67
C GLY A 81 15.42 -9.80 -5.58
N TYR A 82 15.66 -9.73 -6.89
CA TYR A 82 15.25 -10.70 -7.91
C TYR A 82 16.41 -11.13 -8.81
#